data_AF-A0A0N5A8E8-F1
#
_entry.id   AF-A0A0N5A8E8-F1
#
_cell.length_a   1.000
_cell.length_b   1.000
_cell.length_c   1.000
_cell.angle_alpha   90.00
_cell.angle_beta   90.00
_cell.angle_gamma   90.00
#
_symmetry.space_group_name_H-M   'P 1'
#
loop_
_entity.id
_entity.type
_entity.pdbx_description
1 polymer ?
#
loop_
_entity_poly.entity_id
_entity_poly.type
_entity_poly.pdbx_seq_one_letter_code
_entity_poly.pdbx_strand_id
1 'polypeptide(L)'
;MVNREATLDVNNSRSGEEVDTNDGQSLVRRETRKGDVISPHRAVLTLSKSMFNAGCFSLPYAYKLGGLWVSFALSFVIAGFNWYGNHILVKSSQHLAKKSERSSLDYGHFAKKVCDYSDIRFLNNNSKMVMYIVNVTILFYQLGMCSVAILFIADNMEHLLSNYIKGGTTMMATISLGFILLTNMFTEMRVVSAFAMISSVFFMLGTCVIMQYAIRQPNKWNTLPVHGDFAGTFMFIGISMYSFEGQTMILPVENKLETPDDFLNNMGVLPTTMILCTVFMTAIGFYGYTGFGNEIAPTITVNVPKDGLYSTINVFLMLQSMLGHSIAMYVIFDMFFNGFRRKFTNRFPLCPKILIDKGFRTFWVLISYLMAVSIPHLEIMIPLVGVTSGTLCALVYPPIFETITFWTDWKVMLSTRSRIAKIATNVFVILVGFFAIGAGLYANITAISLQMK
;
A
#
# COMPACT_ATOMS: atom_id res chain seq x y z
N MET A 1 40.75 57.24 5.21
CA MET A 1 40.40 55.95 4.57
C MET A 1 39.12 56.18 3.78
N VAL A 2 39.25 56.62 2.52
CA VAL A 2 38.98 55.82 1.29
C VAL A 2 37.48 55.49 1.19
N ASN A 3 36.72 56.38 0.51
CA ASN A 3 36.06 56.19 -0.82
C ASN A 3 34.88 55.18 -0.80
N ARG A 4 33.70 55.45 -1.38
CA ARG A 4 33.45 56.03 -2.71
C ARG A 4 31.98 56.42 -2.89
N GLU A 5 31.76 57.40 -3.76
CA GLU A 5 30.50 58.00 -4.18
C GLU A 5 29.58 57.10 -5.03
N ALA A 6 28.33 57.58 -5.09
CA ALA A 6 27.18 57.25 -5.92
C ALA A 6 27.46 56.80 -7.37
N THR A 7 26.50 56.02 -7.91
CA THR A 7 25.91 56.25 -9.24
C THR A 7 24.66 55.41 -9.43
N LEU A 8 23.53 56.11 -9.56
CA LEU A 8 22.32 55.65 -10.24
C LEU A 8 22.61 55.75 -11.74
N ASP A 9 22.38 54.67 -12.49
CA ASP A 9 22.24 54.75 -13.94
C ASP A 9 21.00 53.97 -14.39
N VAL A 10 20.04 54.76 -14.84
CA VAL A 10 18.95 54.40 -15.72
C VAL A 10 19.56 54.28 -17.12
N ASN A 11 19.38 53.15 -17.80
CA ASN A 11 19.38 53.20 -19.25
C ASN A 11 18.34 52.29 -19.91
N ASN A 12 17.67 52.92 -20.84
CA ASN A 12 16.47 52.59 -21.56
C ASN A 12 16.82 51.81 -22.83
N SER A 13 16.07 50.76 -23.17
CA SER A 13 15.88 50.38 -24.58
C SER A 13 14.50 49.75 -24.76
N ARG A 14 13.57 50.58 -25.24
CA ARG A 14 12.33 50.19 -25.90
C ARG A 14 12.59 50.12 -27.40
N SER A 15 12.21 49.01 -28.02
CA SER A 15 11.81 48.85 -29.42
C SER A 15 11.29 47.42 -29.56
N GLY A 16 10.10 47.09 -30.05
CA GLY A 16 8.93 47.79 -30.57
C GLY A 16 7.79 46.77 -30.56
N GLU A 17 6.58 47.26 -30.75
CA GLU A 17 5.31 46.51 -30.71
C GLU A 17 5.26 45.31 -31.67
N GLU A 18 4.66 44.22 -31.22
CA GLU A 18 3.60 43.55 -31.99
C GLU A 18 2.59 42.95 -30.99
N VAL A 19 1.43 43.59 -30.95
CA VAL A 19 0.22 43.11 -30.28
C VAL A 19 -0.33 42.02 -31.19
N ASP A 20 -0.20 40.75 -30.79
CA ASP A 20 -0.98 39.68 -31.39
C ASP A 20 -2.01 39.17 -30.38
N THR A 21 -3.23 39.61 -30.63
CA THR A 21 -4.48 39.20 -29.99
C THR A 21 -4.84 37.77 -30.41
N ASN A 22 -4.61 36.79 -29.54
CA ASN A 22 -5.48 35.62 -29.27
C ASN A 22 -4.67 34.51 -28.60
N ASP A 23 -4.89 34.30 -27.30
CA ASP A 23 -5.25 32.96 -26.78
C ASP A 23 -5.55 33.05 -25.28
N GLY A 24 -6.84 32.92 -24.96
CA GLY A 24 -7.37 32.91 -23.60
C GLY A 24 -7.13 31.58 -22.89
N GLN A 25 -5.88 31.24 -22.62
CA GLN A 25 -5.53 30.30 -21.56
C GLN A 25 -4.81 31.07 -20.46
N SER A 26 -5.59 31.46 -19.44
CA SER A 26 -5.05 31.92 -18.16
C SER A 26 -3.95 30.98 -17.71
N LEU A 27 -2.70 31.48 -17.71
CA LEU A 27 -1.53 30.86 -17.10
C LEU A 27 -1.80 30.68 -15.61
N VAL A 28 -2.47 29.58 -15.25
CA VAL A 28 -2.47 29.09 -13.87
C VAL A 28 -1.03 28.74 -13.56
N ARG A 29 -0.37 29.60 -12.81
CA ARG A 29 1.00 29.40 -12.33
C ARG A 29 1.03 28.06 -11.57
N ARG A 30 1.53 27.01 -12.23
CA ARG A 30 1.77 25.71 -11.61
C ARG A 30 2.67 25.91 -10.41
N GLU A 31 2.21 25.55 -9.22
CA GLU A 31 3.03 25.59 -8.02
C GLU A 31 4.08 24.46 -8.10
N THR A 32 5.21 24.76 -8.71
CA THR A 32 6.40 23.88 -8.65
C THR A 32 6.96 23.93 -7.23
N ARG A 33 6.95 22.79 -6.53
CA ARG A 33 7.59 22.68 -5.20
C ARG A 33 9.11 22.77 -5.38
N LYS A 34 9.81 23.53 -4.55
CA LYS A 34 11.28 23.64 -4.53
C LYS A 34 11.85 22.83 -3.35
N GLY A 35 12.87 21.99 -3.57
CA GLY A 35 13.52 21.19 -2.51
C GLY A 35 13.90 19.77 -2.96
N ASP A 36 13.90 18.81 -2.02
CA ASP A 36 14.02 17.36 -2.26
C ASP A 36 12.74 16.83 -2.93
N VAL A 37 12.59 17.10 -4.23
CA VAL A 37 11.44 16.71 -5.05
C VAL A 37 11.78 15.54 -5.97
N ILE A 38 10.79 14.72 -6.28
CA ILE A 38 10.90 13.58 -7.20
C ILE A 38 10.24 13.89 -8.54
N SER A 39 10.84 13.40 -9.63
CA SER A 39 10.25 13.51 -10.97
C SER A 39 9.07 12.54 -11.14
N PRO A 40 8.11 12.81 -12.05
CA PRO A 40 6.94 11.95 -12.26
C PRO A 40 7.30 10.49 -12.56
N HIS A 41 8.35 10.25 -13.35
CA HIS A 41 8.78 8.90 -13.69
C HIS A 41 9.37 8.14 -12.49
N ARG A 42 10.09 8.84 -11.60
CA ARG A 42 10.57 8.28 -10.32
C ARG A 42 9.42 8.04 -9.36
N ALA A 43 8.40 8.90 -9.36
CA ALA A 43 7.20 8.72 -8.57
C ALA A 43 6.40 7.48 -9.00
N VAL A 44 6.22 7.25 -10.31
CA VAL A 44 5.61 6.02 -10.84
C VAL A 44 6.38 4.78 -10.40
N LEU A 45 7.71 4.78 -10.54
CA LEU A 45 8.53 3.63 -10.13
C LEU A 45 8.46 3.40 -8.61
N THR A 46 8.48 4.47 -7.82
CA THR A 46 8.40 4.38 -6.35
C THR A 46 7.04 3.86 -5.91
N LEU A 47 5.97 4.36 -6.50
CA LEU A 47 4.61 3.93 -6.20
C LEU A 47 4.36 2.49 -6.67
N SER A 48 4.77 2.15 -7.90
CA SER A 48 4.66 0.78 -8.42
C SER A 48 5.40 -0.21 -7.54
N LYS A 49 6.62 0.15 -7.11
CA LYS A 49 7.41 -0.65 -6.16
C LYS A 49 6.68 -0.86 -4.83
N SER A 50 5.98 0.15 -4.31
CA SER A 50 5.19 -0.02 -3.08
C SER A 50 3.99 -0.93 -3.28
N MET A 51 3.37 -0.92 -4.47
CA MET A 51 2.23 -1.79 -4.76
C MET A 51 2.63 -3.24 -5.07
N PHE A 52 3.84 -3.43 -5.60
CA PHE A 52 4.40 -4.75 -5.84
C PHE A 52 4.97 -5.34 -4.53
N ASN A 53 4.11 -6.05 -3.80
CA ASN A 53 4.46 -6.75 -2.58
C ASN A 53 4.38 -8.28 -2.75
N ALA A 54 4.76 -9.03 -1.71
CA ALA A 54 4.71 -10.50 -1.74
C ALA A 54 3.30 -11.07 -1.95
N GLY A 55 2.24 -10.28 -1.70
CA GLY A 55 0.85 -10.66 -1.96
C GLY A 55 0.56 -10.98 -3.42
N CYS A 56 1.29 -10.36 -4.36
CA CYS A 56 1.11 -10.68 -5.79
C CYS A 56 1.39 -12.15 -6.10
N PHE A 57 2.27 -12.82 -5.34
CA PHE A 57 2.58 -14.25 -5.50
C PHE A 57 1.42 -15.17 -5.07
N SER A 58 0.42 -14.64 -4.35
CA SER A 58 -0.79 -15.36 -3.93
C SER A 58 -1.98 -15.11 -4.85
N LEU A 59 -1.88 -14.21 -5.84
CA LEU A 59 -2.95 -13.99 -6.81
C LEU A 59 -3.35 -15.24 -7.62
N PRO A 60 -2.43 -16.14 -8.04
CA PRO A 60 -2.82 -17.38 -8.71
C PRO A 60 -3.71 -18.27 -7.84
N TYR A 61 -3.41 -18.34 -6.55
CA TYR A 61 -4.24 -19.04 -5.57
C TYR A 61 -5.59 -18.34 -5.38
N ALA A 62 -5.61 -17.01 -5.36
CA ALA A 62 -6.87 -16.26 -5.35
C ALA A 62 -7.75 -16.61 -6.56
N TYR A 63 -7.17 -16.72 -7.76
CA TYR A 63 -7.89 -17.09 -8.98
C TYR A 63 -8.47 -18.52 -8.90
N LYS A 64 -7.78 -19.44 -8.23
CA LYS A 64 -8.34 -20.76 -7.90
C LYS A 64 -9.59 -20.66 -7.02
N LEU A 65 -9.59 -19.76 -6.02
CA LEU A 65 -10.72 -19.59 -5.12
C LEU A 65 -11.92 -18.90 -5.76
N GLY A 66 -11.70 -17.92 -6.65
CA GLY A 66 -12.76 -17.16 -7.30
C GLY A 66 -13.22 -17.73 -8.65
N GLY A 67 -12.48 -18.67 -9.24
CA GLY A 67 -12.71 -19.20 -10.59
C GLY A 67 -12.11 -18.30 -11.67
N LEU A 68 -11.64 -18.90 -12.77
CA LEU A 68 -10.74 -18.23 -13.72
C LEU A 68 -11.33 -16.93 -14.30
N TRP A 69 -12.54 -16.99 -14.86
CA TRP A 69 -13.14 -15.87 -15.57
C TRP A 69 -13.79 -14.86 -14.65
N VAL A 70 -14.40 -15.32 -13.55
CA VAL A 70 -14.94 -14.44 -12.51
C VAL A 70 -13.81 -13.64 -11.86
N SER A 71 -12.71 -14.29 -11.47
CA SER A 71 -11.54 -13.60 -10.91
C SER A 71 -10.90 -12.65 -11.91
N PHE A 72 -10.80 -13.01 -13.19
CA PHE A 72 -10.29 -12.10 -14.23
C PHE A 72 -11.12 -10.81 -14.32
N ALA A 73 -12.45 -10.92 -14.42
CA ALA A 73 -13.33 -9.75 -14.47
C ALA A 73 -13.27 -8.95 -13.15
N LEU A 74 -13.30 -9.64 -12.01
CA LEU A 74 -13.33 -9.01 -10.69
C LEU A 74 -11.99 -8.34 -10.34
N SER A 75 -10.85 -8.80 -10.88
CA SER A 75 -9.56 -8.11 -10.75
C SER A 75 -9.62 -6.68 -11.28
N PHE A 76 -10.24 -6.45 -12.45
CA PHE A 76 -10.40 -5.09 -13.00
C PHE A 76 -11.37 -4.24 -12.18
N VAL A 77 -12.44 -4.85 -11.66
CA VAL A 77 -13.41 -4.16 -10.79
C VAL A 77 -12.73 -3.70 -9.50
N ILE A 78 -11.98 -4.59 -8.84
CA ILE A 78 -11.23 -4.28 -7.61
C ILE A 78 -10.15 -3.22 -7.87
N ALA A 79 -9.43 -3.33 -8.99
CA ALA A 79 -8.46 -2.31 -9.40
C ALA A 79 -9.14 -0.95 -9.63
N GLY A 80 -10.31 -0.92 -10.26
CA GLY A 80 -11.10 0.29 -10.48
C GLY A 80 -11.56 0.95 -9.17
N PHE A 81 -12.05 0.16 -8.20
CA PHE A 81 -12.39 0.65 -6.88
C PHE A 81 -11.17 1.21 -6.12
N ASN A 82 -10.03 0.51 -6.18
CA ASN A 82 -8.77 1.00 -5.58
C ASN A 82 -8.28 2.29 -6.25
N TRP A 83 -8.34 2.37 -7.58
CA TRP A 83 -8.02 3.61 -8.30
C TRP A 83 -8.95 4.75 -7.89
N TYR A 84 -10.26 4.51 -7.82
CA TYR A 84 -11.23 5.53 -7.41
C TYR A 84 -10.96 6.04 -6.00
N GLY A 85 -10.80 5.13 -5.02
CA GLY A 85 -10.50 5.48 -3.63
C GLY A 85 -9.22 6.30 -3.51
N ASN A 86 -8.17 5.93 -4.23
CA ASN A 86 -6.92 6.67 -4.23
C ASN A 86 -7.00 8.02 -4.93
N HIS A 87 -7.76 8.11 -6.02
CA HIS A 87 -8.00 9.36 -6.75
C HIS A 87 -8.70 10.39 -5.86
N ILE A 88 -9.82 10.01 -5.22
CA ILE A 88 -10.56 10.92 -4.33
C ILE A 88 -9.78 11.28 -3.07
N LEU A 89 -8.95 10.36 -2.55
CA LEU A 89 -8.07 10.61 -1.41
C LEU A 89 -7.08 11.74 -1.71
N VAL A 90 -6.35 11.61 -2.82
CA VAL A 90 -5.34 12.61 -3.24
C VAL A 90 -5.99 13.93 -3.57
N LYS A 91 -7.13 13.90 -4.28
CA LYS A 91 -7.87 15.10 -4.62
C LYS A 91 -8.31 15.88 -3.37
N SER A 92 -8.76 15.16 -2.35
CA SER A 92 -9.13 15.75 -1.06
C SER A 92 -7.91 16.32 -0.32
N SER A 93 -6.77 15.61 -0.37
CA SER A 93 -5.49 16.09 0.16
C SER A 93 -5.04 17.39 -0.51
N GLN A 94 -5.02 17.44 -1.84
CA GLN A 94 -4.62 18.61 -2.62
C GLN A 94 -5.50 19.82 -2.33
N HIS A 95 -6.81 19.62 -2.27
CA HIS A 95 -7.75 20.70 -1.94
C HIS A 95 -7.48 21.26 -0.53
N LEU A 96 -7.30 20.39 0.46
CA LEU A 96 -7.05 20.81 1.84
C LEU A 96 -5.65 21.40 2.05
N ALA A 97 -4.66 20.96 1.27
CA ALA A 97 -3.32 21.54 1.25
C ALA A 97 -3.36 22.99 0.77
N LYS A 98 -4.07 23.26 -0.35
CA LYS A 98 -4.29 24.62 -0.88
C LYS A 98 -5.02 25.53 0.12
N LYS A 99 -6.00 25.00 0.86
CA LYS A 99 -6.78 25.77 1.86
C LYS A 99 -6.01 26.12 3.14
N SER A 100 -4.98 25.36 3.50
CA SER A 100 -4.38 25.43 4.83
C SER A 100 -2.88 25.77 4.84
N GLU A 101 -2.30 26.18 3.71
CA GLU A 101 -0.91 26.66 3.60
C GLU A 101 0.16 25.72 4.22
N ARG A 102 -0.12 24.41 4.34
CA ARG A 102 0.83 23.40 4.83
C ARG A 102 0.87 22.20 3.89
N SER A 103 2.09 21.83 3.48
CA SER A 103 2.36 21.04 2.26
C SER A 103 2.61 19.55 2.44
N SER A 104 2.48 18.96 3.63
CA SER A 104 2.57 17.50 3.77
C SER A 104 1.85 17.00 5.02
N LEU A 105 0.96 16.04 4.83
CA LEU A 105 0.25 15.35 5.91
C LEU A 105 0.33 13.85 5.65
N ASP A 106 0.80 13.10 6.65
CA ASP A 106 0.57 11.66 6.68
C ASP A 106 -0.91 11.35 6.79
N TYR A 107 -1.31 10.15 6.38
CA TYR A 107 -2.70 9.72 6.27
C TYR A 107 -3.53 10.01 7.53
N GLY A 108 -2.99 9.77 8.72
CA GLY A 108 -3.67 10.11 9.99
C GLY A 108 -3.80 11.61 10.24
N HIS A 109 -2.74 12.37 9.99
CA HIS A 109 -2.75 13.83 10.13
C HIS A 109 -3.68 14.49 9.10
N PHE A 110 -3.77 13.91 7.91
CA PHE A 110 -4.75 14.27 6.91
C PHE A 110 -6.17 14.03 7.42
N ALA A 111 -6.47 12.84 7.95
CA ALA A 111 -7.78 12.53 8.53
C ALA A 111 -8.18 13.49 9.66
N LYS A 112 -7.23 13.85 10.54
CA LYS A 112 -7.46 14.85 11.58
C LYS A 112 -7.88 16.19 10.98
N LYS A 113 -7.14 16.65 9.97
CA LYS A 113 -7.33 17.96 9.36
C LYS A 113 -8.65 18.04 8.58
N VAL A 114 -9.04 16.96 7.91
CA VAL A 114 -10.37 16.84 7.29
C VAL A 114 -11.47 17.09 8.33
N CYS A 115 -11.30 16.56 9.54
CA CYS A 115 -12.26 16.77 10.63
C CYS A 115 -12.17 18.18 11.24
N ASP A 116 -10.96 18.73 11.41
CA ASP A 116 -10.75 20.09 11.94
C ASP A 116 -11.42 21.17 11.07
N TYR A 117 -11.46 20.96 9.75
CA TYR A 117 -12.11 21.86 8.78
C TYR A 117 -13.58 21.51 8.49
N SER A 118 -14.15 20.53 9.18
CA SER A 118 -15.54 20.14 9.01
C SER A 118 -16.49 21.10 9.73
N ASP A 119 -17.60 21.45 9.08
CA ASP A 119 -18.73 22.17 9.70
C ASP A 119 -19.48 21.32 10.74
N ILE A 120 -19.25 20.00 10.75
CA ILE A 120 -19.93 19.07 11.65
C ILE A 120 -19.26 19.15 13.03
N ARG A 121 -19.95 19.80 13.98
CA ARG A 121 -19.44 20.06 15.34
C ARG A 121 -18.92 18.82 16.08
N PHE A 122 -19.56 17.66 15.90
CA PHE A 122 -19.10 16.39 16.48
C PHE A 122 -17.73 15.97 15.93
N LEU A 123 -17.55 16.06 14.62
CA LEU A 123 -16.33 15.62 13.95
C LEU A 123 -15.17 16.56 14.26
N ASN A 124 -15.44 17.86 14.26
CA ASN A 124 -14.48 18.90 14.61
C ASN A 124 -13.97 18.73 16.05
N ASN A 125 -14.88 18.56 17.02
CA ASN A 125 -14.51 18.38 18.43
C ASN A 125 -13.74 17.07 18.68
N ASN A 126 -13.99 16.04 17.86
CA ASN A 126 -13.42 14.71 18.01
C ASN A 126 -12.32 14.40 16.97
N SER A 127 -11.72 15.39 16.32
CA SER A 127 -10.76 15.19 15.23
C SER A 127 -9.55 14.33 15.62
N LYS A 128 -9.06 14.47 16.87
CA LYS A 128 -7.99 13.63 17.41
C LYS A 128 -8.39 12.16 17.51
N MET A 129 -9.65 11.87 17.83
CA MET A 129 -10.15 10.50 17.92
C MET A 129 -10.15 9.83 16.53
N VAL A 130 -10.59 10.54 15.49
CA VAL A 130 -10.56 10.05 14.10
C VAL A 130 -9.13 9.75 13.66
N MET A 131 -8.19 10.66 13.96
CA MET A 131 -6.76 10.43 13.71
C MET A 131 -6.26 9.13 14.36
N TYR A 132 -6.63 8.87 15.62
CA TYR A 132 -6.23 7.64 16.32
C TYR A 132 -6.86 6.40 15.70
N ILE A 133 -8.14 6.42 15.32
CA ILE A 133 -8.83 5.30 14.65
C ILE A 133 -8.11 4.93 13.35
N VAL A 134 -7.79 5.94 12.53
CA VAL A 134 -7.10 5.76 11.25
C VAL A 134 -5.68 5.22 11.46
N ASN A 135 -4.90 5.81 12.38
CA ASN A 135 -3.55 5.34 12.69
C ASN A 135 -3.54 3.91 13.25
N VAL A 136 -4.51 3.55 14.10
CA VAL A 136 -4.65 2.17 14.61
C VAL A 136 -5.02 1.21 13.48
N THR A 137 -5.85 1.63 12.53
CA THR A 137 -6.18 0.80 11.35
C THR A 137 -4.94 0.56 10.48
N ILE A 138 -4.15 1.61 10.21
CA ILE A 138 -2.88 1.50 9.46
C ILE A 138 -1.87 0.64 10.23
N LEU A 139 -1.83 0.74 11.56
CA LEU A 139 -1.00 -0.12 12.40
C LEU A 139 -1.37 -1.60 12.22
N PHE A 140 -2.65 -1.94 12.35
CA PHE A 140 -3.11 -3.32 12.15
C PHE A 140 -2.83 -3.83 10.75
N TYR A 141 -2.99 -2.96 9.73
CA TYR A 141 -2.62 -3.30 8.36
C TYR A 141 -1.14 -3.62 8.22
N GLN A 142 -0.29 -2.76 8.77
CA GLN A 142 1.16 -2.89 8.67
C GLN A 142 1.70 -4.10 9.43
N LEU A 143 1.14 -4.38 10.62
CA LEU A 143 1.44 -5.60 11.37
C LEU A 143 0.99 -6.85 10.61
N GLY A 144 -0.20 -6.82 10.00
CA GLY A 144 -0.69 -7.90 9.16
C GLY A 144 0.23 -8.20 7.97
N MET A 145 0.68 -7.17 7.26
CA MET A 145 1.66 -7.32 6.17
C MET A 145 2.99 -7.92 6.66
N CYS A 146 3.47 -7.47 7.82
CA CYS A 146 4.67 -8.04 8.45
C CYS A 146 4.49 -9.52 8.82
N SER A 147 3.32 -9.90 9.35
CA SER A 147 3.00 -11.30 9.64
C SER A 147 2.95 -12.17 8.39
N VAL A 148 2.33 -11.68 7.31
CA VAL A 148 2.33 -12.35 6.00
C VAL A 148 3.75 -12.51 5.47
N ALA A 149 4.61 -11.50 5.61
CA ALA A 149 6.01 -11.58 5.20
C ALA A 149 6.78 -12.68 5.97
N ILE A 150 6.54 -12.81 7.28
CA ILE A 150 7.11 -13.89 8.10
C ILE A 150 6.65 -15.26 7.61
N LEU A 151 5.34 -15.43 7.39
CA LEU A 151 4.78 -16.69 6.90
C LEU A 151 5.27 -17.03 5.48
N PHE A 152 5.41 -16.03 4.61
CA PHE A 152 5.98 -16.22 3.28
C PHE A 152 7.42 -16.74 3.36
N ILE A 153 8.24 -16.20 4.27
CA ILE A 153 9.61 -16.70 4.49
C ILE A 153 9.54 -18.14 5.03
N ALA A 154 8.67 -18.39 6.00
CA ALA A 154 8.52 -19.69 6.64
C ALA A 154 8.10 -20.79 5.63
N ASP A 155 7.12 -20.55 4.78
CA ASP A 155 6.64 -21.50 3.77
C ASP A 155 7.72 -21.80 2.72
N ASN A 156 8.44 -20.77 2.25
CA ASN A 156 9.54 -20.96 1.30
C ASN A 156 10.74 -21.67 1.96
N MET A 157 11.03 -21.40 3.23
CA MET A 157 12.03 -22.15 4.01
C MET A 157 11.63 -23.61 4.15
N GLU A 158 10.39 -23.89 4.53
CA GLU A 158 9.87 -25.25 4.65
C GLU A 158 9.93 -25.98 3.30
N HIS A 159 9.52 -25.32 2.21
CA HIS A 159 9.61 -25.89 0.88
C HIS A 159 11.05 -26.27 0.50
N LEU A 160 12.05 -25.43 0.79
CA LEU A 160 13.44 -25.71 0.44
C LEU A 160 14.13 -26.68 1.41
N LEU A 161 13.81 -26.61 2.70
CA LEU A 161 14.53 -27.32 3.77
C LEU A 161 13.78 -28.53 4.35
N SER A 162 12.59 -28.86 3.84
CA SER A 162 11.77 -30.00 4.32
C SER A 162 12.55 -31.31 4.43
N ASN A 163 13.55 -31.51 3.57
CA ASN A 163 14.37 -32.73 3.55
C ASN A 163 15.44 -32.76 4.65
N TYR A 164 15.80 -31.61 5.22
CA TYR A 164 16.89 -31.47 6.20
C TYR A 164 16.38 -31.16 7.61
N ILE A 165 15.34 -30.33 7.73
CA ILE A 165 14.80 -29.88 9.02
C ILE A 165 13.30 -30.17 9.04
N LYS A 166 12.88 -31.09 9.92
CA LYS A 166 11.48 -31.40 10.17
C LYS A 166 10.97 -30.54 11.32
N GLY A 167 10.16 -29.52 11.00
CA GLY A 167 9.69 -28.55 11.99
C GLY A 167 8.38 -27.84 11.68
N GLY A 168 7.88 -27.95 10.44
CA GLY A 168 6.71 -27.21 9.98
C GLY A 168 6.93 -25.69 9.89
N THR A 169 5.91 -25.00 9.41
CA THR A 169 5.92 -23.56 9.17
C THR A 169 6.22 -22.74 10.43
N THR A 170 5.68 -23.13 11.60
CA THR A 170 5.89 -22.41 12.86
C THR A 170 7.36 -22.43 13.31
N MET A 171 8.07 -23.56 13.15
CA MET A 171 9.49 -23.63 13.49
C MET A 171 10.33 -22.79 12.53
N MET A 172 10.01 -22.82 11.23
CA MET A 172 10.68 -21.97 10.24
C MET A 172 10.43 -20.48 10.49
N ALA A 173 9.21 -20.10 10.88
CA ALA A 173 8.88 -18.75 11.31
C ALA A 173 9.71 -18.34 12.55
N THR A 174 9.87 -19.23 13.52
CA THR A 174 10.70 -19.00 14.72
C THR A 174 12.18 -18.77 14.36
N ILE A 175 12.72 -19.56 13.42
CA ILE A 175 14.10 -19.38 12.95
C ILE A 175 14.25 -18.05 12.21
N SER A 176 13.27 -17.71 11.36
CA SER A 176 13.26 -16.44 10.61
C SER A 176 13.23 -15.21 11.53
N LEU A 177 12.60 -15.32 12.71
CA LEU A 177 12.51 -14.24 13.70
C LEU A 177 13.89 -13.70 14.10
N GLY A 178 14.91 -14.56 14.25
CA GLY A 178 16.26 -14.13 14.60
C GLY A 178 16.87 -13.19 13.55
N PHE A 179 16.71 -13.53 12.27
CA PHE A 179 17.18 -12.72 11.14
C PHE A 179 16.35 -11.45 10.96
N ILE A 180 15.04 -11.54 11.18
CA ILE A 180 14.13 -10.38 11.09
C ILE A 180 14.42 -9.38 12.21
N LEU A 181 14.66 -9.84 13.44
CA LEU A 181 15.07 -8.97 14.53
C LEU A 181 16.39 -8.27 14.20
N LEU A 182 17.39 -9.02 13.71
CA LEU A 182 18.68 -8.46 13.32
C LEU A 182 18.54 -7.33 12.30
N THR A 183 17.75 -7.55 11.25
CA THR A 183 17.52 -6.56 10.18
C THR A 183 16.71 -5.35 10.66
N ASN A 184 15.76 -5.54 11.58
CA ASN A 184 14.94 -4.46 12.16
C ASN A 184 15.68 -3.62 13.20
N MET A 185 16.83 -4.10 13.70
CA MET A 185 17.67 -3.32 14.59
C MET A 185 18.43 -2.19 13.88
N PHE A 186 18.56 -2.18 12.55
CA PHE A 186 19.20 -1.07 11.86
C PHE A 186 18.31 0.19 11.92
N THR A 187 18.84 1.26 12.52
CA THR A 187 18.13 2.52 12.75
C THR A 187 18.42 3.57 11.70
N GLU A 188 19.54 3.42 10.99
CA GLU A 188 20.04 4.42 10.06
C GLU A 188 19.22 4.40 8.76
N MET A 189 18.63 5.54 8.39
CA MET A 189 17.78 5.63 7.19
C MET A 189 18.53 5.25 5.90
N ARG A 190 19.84 5.50 5.85
CA ARG A 190 20.69 5.09 4.71
C ARG A 190 20.71 3.57 4.53
N VAL A 191 20.76 2.83 5.63
CA VAL A 191 20.75 1.35 5.61
C VAL A 191 19.38 0.83 5.20
N VAL A 192 18.31 1.40 5.73
CA VAL A 192 16.93 1.02 5.36
C VAL A 192 16.67 1.30 3.87
N SER A 193 17.16 2.42 3.34
CA SER A 193 17.08 2.75 1.92
C SER A 193 17.88 1.76 1.04
N ALA A 194 19.08 1.37 1.48
CA ALA A 194 19.87 0.34 0.79
C ALA A 194 19.15 -1.02 0.77
N PHE A 195 18.56 -1.43 1.89
CA PHE A 195 17.72 -2.64 1.96
C PHE A 195 16.54 -2.57 1.00
N ALA A 196 15.89 -1.42 0.90
CA ALA A 196 14.80 -1.22 -0.04
C ALA A 196 15.26 -1.38 -1.49
N MET A 197 16.45 -0.88 -1.86
CA MET A 197 16.97 -1.06 -3.22
C MET A 197 17.27 -2.54 -3.52
N ILE A 198 17.99 -3.22 -2.63
CA ILE A 198 18.33 -4.64 -2.78
C ILE A 198 17.07 -5.50 -2.86
N SER A 199 16.10 -5.28 -1.97
CA SER A 199 14.80 -5.96 -1.96
C SER A 199 14.09 -5.81 -3.31
N SER A 200 14.10 -4.63 -3.93
CA SER A 200 13.47 -4.42 -5.24
C SER A 200 14.15 -5.18 -6.38
N VAL A 201 15.48 -5.29 -6.35
CA VAL A 201 16.22 -6.07 -7.35
C VAL A 201 15.84 -7.54 -7.25
N PHE A 202 15.84 -8.10 -6.03
CA PHE A 202 15.42 -9.48 -5.81
C PHE A 202 13.95 -9.72 -6.17
N PHE A 203 13.06 -8.77 -5.87
CA PHE A 203 11.66 -8.85 -6.26
C PHE A 203 11.50 -8.92 -7.78
N MET A 204 12.18 -8.04 -8.50
CA MET A 204 12.13 -7.98 -9.96
C MET A 204 12.70 -9.24 -10.60
N LEU A 205 13.87 -9.71 -10.14
CA LEU A 205 14.46 -10.97 -10.64
C LEU A 205 13.54 -12.16 -10.37
N GLY A 206 13.03 -12.28 -9.15
CA GLY A 206 12.20 -13.41 -8.78
C GLY A 206 10.87 -13.42 -9.51
N THR A 207 10.21 -12.28 -9.65
CA THR A 207 8.95 -12.22 -10.37
C THR A 207 9.13 -12.47 -11.86
N CYS A 208 10.20 -11.95 -12.49
CA CYS A 208 10.51 -12.24 -13.89
C CYS A 208 10.71 -13.74 -14.15
N VAL A 209 11.46 -14.43 -13.29
CA VAL A 209 11.71 -15.88 -13.44
C VAL A 209 10.45 -16.70 -13.21
N ILE A 210 9.71 -16.41 -12.14
CA ILE A 210 8.46 -17.13 -11.83
C ILE A 210 7.44 -16.93 -12.94
N MET A 211 7.29 -15.70 -13.42
CA MET A 211 6.37 -15.39 -14.51
C MET A 211 6.78 -16.10 -15.81
N GLN A 212 8.07 -16.10 -16.14
CA GLN A 212 8.58 -16.86 -17.27
C GLN A 212 8.26 -18.36 -17.15
N TYR A 213 8.43 -18.93 -15.95
CA TYR A 213 8.10 -20.34 -15.71
C TYR A 213 6.60 -20.61 -15.85
N ALA A 214 5.75 -19.77 -15.28
CA ALA A 214 4.30 -19.89 -15.33
C ALA A 214 3.77 -19.85 -16.77
N ILE A 215 4.27 -18.92 -17.59
CA ILE A 215 3.85 -18.78 -19.00
C ILE A 215 4.29 -19.99 -19.86
N ARG A 216 5.41 -20.65 -19.52
CA ARG A 216 5.89 -21.84 -20.24
C ARG A 216 5.09 -23.10 -19.95
N GLN A 217 4.29 -23.12 -18.88
CA GLN A 217 3.44 -24.27 -18.57
C GLN A 217 2.28 -24.39 -19.59
N PRO A 218 1.83 -25.61 -19.92
CA PRO A 218 0.70 -25.79 -20.82
C PRO A 218 -0.57 -25.22 -20.18
N ASN A 219 -1.22 -24.28 -20.88
CA ASN A 219 -2.41 -23.60 -20.37
C ASN A 219 -3.62 -24.56 -20.29
N LYS A 220 -4.18 -24.71 -19.09
CA LYS A 220 -5.35 -25.57 -18.81
C LYS A 220 -6.68 -24.80 -18.76
N TRP A 221 -6.73 -23.59 -19.32
CA TRP A 221 -7.90 -22.68 -19.30
C TRP A 221 -9.27 -23.31 -19.58
N ASN A 222 -9.37 -24.27 -20.49
CA ASN A 222 -10.63 -24.94 -20.86
C ASN A 222 -11.15 -25.92 -19.78
N THR A 223 -10.30 -26.41 -18.90
CA THR A 223 -10.67 -27.40 -17.87
C THR A 223 -10.88 -26.76 -16.50
N LEU A 224 -10.60 -25.46 -16.36
CA LEU A 224 -10.69 -24.76 -15.08
C LEU A 224 -12.11 -24.23 -14.83
N PRO A 225 -12.56 -24.22 -13.55
CA PRO A 225 -13.86 -23.70 -13.20
C PRO A 225 -13.99 -22.22 -13.58
N VAL A 226 -15.11 -21.88 -14.22
CA VAL A 226 -15.43 -20.50 -14.63
C VAL A 226 -15.65 -19.61 -13.41
N HIS A 227 -16.32 -20.15 -12.39
CA HIS A 227 -16.66 -19.50 -11.13
C HIS A 227 -16.20 -20.36 -9.95
N GLY A 228 -15.77 -19.72 -8.88
CA GLY A 228 -15.51 -20.36 -7.59
C GLY A 228 -16.73 -20.28 -6.68
N ASP A 229 -16.59 -20.84 -5.49
CA ASP A 229 -17.63 -20.80 -4.46
C ASP A 229 -17.79 -19.39 -3.88
N PHE A 230 -18.93 -19.13 -3.24
CA PHE A 230 -19.22 -17.84 -2.62
C PHE A 230 -18.13 -17.44 -1.62
N ALA A 231 -17.76 -18.33 -0.70
CA ALA A 231 -16.69 -18.09 0.27
C ALA A 231 -15.32 -17.87 -0.41
N GLY A 232 -15.02 -18.65 -1.45
CA GLY A 232 -13.77 -18.52 -2.23
C GLY A 232 -13.68 -17.16 -2.95
N THR A 233 -14.80 -16.66 -3.47
CA THR A 233 -14.87 -15.34 -4.12
C THR A 233 -14.55 -14.21 -3.14
N PHE A 234 -15.02 -14.27 -1.89
CA PHE A 234 -14.66 -13.26 -0.88
C PHE A 234 -13.22 -13.38 -0.39
N MET A 235 -12.67 -14.59 -0.30
CA MET A 235 -11.23 -14.75 -0.08
C MET A 235 -10.42 -14.17 -1.25
N PHE A 236 -10.87 -14.37 -2.49
CA PHE A 236 -10.27 -13.71 -3.66
C PHE A 236 -10.29 -12.18 -3.54
N ILE A 237 -11.44 -11.60 -3.13
CA ILE A 237 -11.54 -10.16 -2.89
C ILE A 237 -10.51 -9.74 -1.83
N GLY A 238 -10.38 -10.48 -0.74
CA GLY A 238 -9.38 -10.22 0.30
C GLY A 238 -7.94 -10.25 -0.20
N ILE A 239 -7.55 -11.33 -0.89
CA ILE A 239 -6.20 -11.48 -1.44
C ILE A 239 -5.93 -10.40 -2.49
N SER A 240 -6.92 -10.06 -3.31
CA SER A 240 -6.79 -8.98 -4.30
C SER A 240 -6.64 -7.63 -3.63
N MET A 241 -7.47 -7.30 -2.62
CA MET A 241 -7.36 -6.05 -1.86
C MET A 241 -6.01 -5.94 -1.13
N TYR A 242 -5.47 -7.05 -0.64
CA TYR A 242 -4.11 -7.11 -0.08
C TYR A 242 -3.03 -6.94 -1.16
N SER A 243 -3.24 -7.49 -2.36
CA SER A 243 -2.26 -7.42 -3.45
C SER A 243 -2.20 -6.02 -4.06
N PHE A 244 -3.35 -5.36 -4.23
CA PHE A 244 -3.46 -3.96 -4.69
C PHE A 244 -3.18 -2.92 -3.59
N GLU A 245 -2.31 -3.27 -2.65
CA GLU A 245 -1.85 -2.41 -1.57
C GLU A 245 -0.97 -1.27 -2.10
N GLY A 246 -0.81 -0.21 -1.29
CA GLY A 246 0.01 0.97 -1.61
C GLY A 246 -0.62 2.30 -1.18
N GLN A 247 -1.83 2.26 -0.59
CA GLN A 247 -2.63 3.43 -0.20
C GLN A 247 -1.87 4.35 0.78
N THR A 248 -1.05 3.77 1.66
CA THR A 248 -0.25 4.50 2.65
C THR A 248 0.88 5.31 2.02
N MET A 249 1.39 4.88 0.86
CA MET A 249 2.50 5.52 0.14
C MET A 249 2.04 6.60 -0.85
N ILE A 250 0.75 6.65 -1.17
CA ILE A 250 0.20 7.59 -2.16
C ILE A 250 0.37 9.04 -1.71
N LEU A 251 -0.02 9.39 -0.49
CA LEU A 251 0.11 10.75 0.02
C LEU A 251 1.60 11.16 0.19
N PRO A 252 2.49 10.33 0.78
CA PRO A 252 3.92 10.65 0.82
C PRO A 252 4.57 10.85 -0.55
N VAL A 253 4.23 10.04 -1.55
CA VAL A 253 4.77 10.17 -2.92
C VAL A 253 4.25 11.42 -3.59
N GLU A 254 2.95 11.71 -3.48
CA GLU A 254 2.35 12.94 -4.00
C GLU A 254 2.98 14.18 -3.34
N ASN A 255 3.22 14.13 -2.03
CA ASN A 255 3.83 15.24 -1.30
C ASN A 255 5.25 15.57 -1.75
N LYS A 256 5.97 14.60 -2.33
CA LYS A 256 7.33 14.81 -2.84
C LYS A 256 7.37 15.14 -4.34
N LEU A 257 6.24 15.09 -5.05
CA LEU A 257 6.21 15.35 -6.48
C LEU A 257 6.48 16.83 -6.77
N GLU A 258 7.31 17.09 -7.79
CA GLU A 258 7.64 18.45 -8.23
C GLU A 258 6.37 19.26 -8.59
N THR A 259 5.46 18.61 -9.30
CA THR A 259 4.17 19.15 -9.77
C THR A 259 3.01 18.27 -9.28
N PRO A 260 2.43 18.57 -8.10
CA PRO A 260 1.36 17.75 -7.50
C PRO A 260 0.15 17.50 -8.41
N ASP A 261 -0.24 18.49 -9.22
CA ASP A 261 -1.38 18.35 -10.15
C ASP A 261 -1.12 17.26 -11.23
N ASP A 262 0.14 16.98 -11.58
CA ASP A 262 0.50 15.90 -12.51
C ASP A 262 0.28 14.49 -11.92
N PHE A 263 0.03 14.39 -10.61
CA PHE A 263 -0.30 13.12 -9.98
C PHE A 263 -1.66 12.57 -10.46
N LEU A 264 -2.65 13.46 -10.64
CA LEU A 264 -4.04 13.11 -10.95
C LEU A 264 -4.43 13.30 -12.43
N ASN A 265 -3.57 13.90 -13.25
CA ASN A 265 -3.79 14.04 -14.69
C ASN A 265 -4.07 12.67 -15.36
N ASN A 266 -4.75 12.66 -16.51
CA ASN A 266 -5.17 11.43 -17.20
C ASN A 266 -4.01 10.47 -17.51
N MET A 267 -2.83 11.01 -17.86
CA MET A 267 -1.57 10.28 -18.02
C MET A 267 -0.58 10.61 -16.89
N GLY A 268 -1.13 10.90 -15.71
CA GLY A 268 -0.39 11.26 -14.52
C GLY A 268 0.20 10.06 -13.80
N VAL A 269 0.80 10.34 -12.64
CA VAL A 269 1.49 9.31 -11.84
C VAL A 269 0.52 8.21 -11.38
N LEU A 270 -0.66 8.58 -10.87
CA LEU A 270 -1.60 7.62 -10.29
C LEU A 270 -2.23 6.69 -11.34
N PRO A 271 -2.85 7.18 -12.44
CA PRO A 271 -3.44 6.28 -13.43
C PRO A 271 -2.41 5.37 -14.09
N THR A 272 -1.23 5.90 -14.43
CA THR A 272 -0.14 5.12 -15.04
C THR A 272 0.31 3.98 -14.13
N THR A 273 0.52 4.27 -12.83
CA THR A 273 0.90 3.25 -11.85
C THR A 273 -0.19 2.19 -11.69
N MET A 274 -1.45 2.63 -11.56
CA MET A 274 -2.57 1.70 -11.38
C MET A 274 -2.76 0.77 -12.58
N ILE A 275 -2.66 1.29 -13.81
CA ILE A 275 -2.74 0.46 -15.03
C ILE A 275 -1.60 -0.55 -15.06
N LEU A 276 -0.35 -0.10 -14.81
CA LEU A 276 0.82 -0.97 -14.79
C LEU A 276 0.67 -2.10 -13.77
N CYS A 277 0.30 -1.77 -12.53
CA CYS A 277 0.10 -2.75 -11.47
C CYS A 277 -1.05 -3.70 -11.78
N THR A 278 -2.16 -3.21 -12.33
CA THR A 278 -3.32 -4.03 -12.69
C THR A 278 -2.99 -5.04 -13.77
N VAL A 279 -2.34 -4.61 -14.85
CA VAL A 279 -1.94 -5.52 -15.94
C VAL A 279 -1.00 -6.59 -15.42
N PHE A 280 0.00 -6.22 -14.62
CA PHE A 280 0.96 -7.15 -14.06
C PHE A 280 0.34 -8.15 -13.09
N MET A 281 -0.45 -7.67 -12.12
CA MET A 281 -1.11 -8.53 -11.12
C MET A 281 -2.13 -9.47 -11.76
N THR A 282 -2.92 -8.96 -12.71
CA THR A 282 -3.87 -9.78 -13.47
C THR A 282 -3.13 -10.83 -14.29
N ALA A 283 -2.01 -10.48 -14.92
CA ALA A 283 -1.21 -11.43 -15.68
C ALA A 283 -0.65 -12.53 -14.77
N ILE A 284 -0.07 -12.20 -13.61
CA ILE A 284 0.43 -13.19 -12.66
C ILE A 284 -0.70 -14.10 -12.19
N GLY A 285 -1.85 -13.54 -11.79
CA GLY A 285 -3.01 -14.32 -11.35
C GLY A 285 -3.53 -15.27 -12.43
N PHE A 286 -3.71 -14.75 -13.65
CA PHE A 286 -4.23 -15.53 -14.78
C PHE A 286 -3.26 -16.63 -15.21
N TYR A 287 -2.02 -16.28 -15.60
CA TYR A 287 -1.05 -17.26 -16.09
C TYR A 287 -0.58 -18.23 -15.00
N GLY A 288 -0.49 -17.76 -13.75
CA GLY A 288 -0.21 -18.63 -12.61
C GLY A 288 -1.29 -19.68 -12.43
N TYR A 289 -2.57 -19.30 -12.47
CA TYR A 289 -3.66 -20.26 -12.31
C TYR A 289 -3.83 -21.17 -13.53
N THR A 290 -3.68 -20.66 -14.76
CA THR A 290 -3.79 -21.51 -15.96
C THR A 290 -2.66 -22.51 -16.10
N GLY A 291 -1.45 -22.19 -15.60
CA GLY A 291 -0.30 -23.09 -15.61
C GLY A 291 -0.40 -24.21 -14.59
N PHE A 292 -0.74 -23.90 -13.33
CA PHE A 292 -0.74 -24.87 -12.24
C PHE A 292 -2.12 -25.49 -11.94
N GLY A 293 -3.21 -24.83 -12.32
CA GLY A 293 -4.57 -25.29 -12.10
C GLY A 293 -4.89 -25.53 -10.61
N ASN A 294 -5.53 -26.66 -10.31
CA ASN A 294 -5.96 -26.98 -8.95
C ASN A 294 -4.82 -27.30 -7.98
N GLU A 295 -3.60 -27.53 -8.47
CA GLU A 295 -2.41 -27.84 -7.67
C GLU A 295 -1.68 -26.57 -7.17
N ILE A 296 -2.19 -25.37 -7.49
CA ILE A 296 -1.60 -24.12 -7.00
C ILE A 296 -1.64 -24.06 -5.46
N ALA A 297 -0.48 -23.80 -4.87
CA ALA A 297 -0.27 -23.57 -3.45
C ALA A 297 -0.59 -22.09 -3.08
N PRO A 298 -0.66 -21.73 -1.79
CA PRO A 298 -0.98 -20.36 -1.36
C PRO A 298 -0.07 -19.27 -1.95
N THR A 299 1.17 -19.64 -2.30
CA THR A 299 2.09 -18.80 -3.07
C THR A 299 2.66 -19.59 -4.25
N ILE A 300 2.71 -18.96 -5.43
CA ILE A 300 3.28 -19.56 -6.65
C ILE A 300 4.77 -19.94 -6.51
N THR A 301 5.48 -19.35 -5.54
CA THR A 301 6.89 -19.63 -5.25
C THR A 301 7.13 -21.06 -4.77
N VAL A 302 6.12 -21.69 -4.18
CA VAL A 302 6.18 -23.08 -3.69
C VAL A 302 5.83 -24.07 -4.82
N ASN A 303 5.24 -23.60 -5.91
CA ASN A 303 4.90 -24.41 -7.08
C ASN A 303 6.04 -24.55 -8.09
N VAL A 304 7.09 -23.72 -8.00
CA VAL A 304 8.25 -23.86 -8.89
C VAL A 304 9.17 -25.00 -8.43
N PRO A 305 9.90 -25.67 -9.34
CA PRO A 305 10.79 -26.77 -8.99
C PRO A 305 11.91 -26.34 -8.02
N LYS A 306 12.43 -27.29 -7.23
CA LYS A 306 13.50 -27.06 -6.26
C LYS A 306 14.91 -27.07 -6.86
N ASP A 307 15.04 -27.02 -8.18
CA ASP A 307 16.30 -27.28 -8.87
C ASP A 307 16.98 -26.01 -9.41
N GLY A 308 18.30 -25.92 -9.18
CA GLY A 308 19.18 -24.92 -9.78
C GLY A 308 18.73 -23.47 -9.57
N LEU A 309 18.38 -22.80 -10.68
CA LEU A 309 18.04 -21.38 -10.72
C LEU A 309 16.79 -21.06 -9.89
N TYR A 310 15.77 -21.92 -9.89
CA TYR A 310 14.50 -21.66 -9.20
C TYR A 310 14.67 -21.67 -7.67
N SER A 311 15.52 -22.57 -7.16
CA SER A 311 15.89 -22.59 -5.74
C SER A 311 16.60 -21.31 -5.32
N THR A 312 17.58 -20.85 -6.10
CA THR A 312 18.28 -19.57 -5.86
C THR A 312 17.32 -18.39 -5.87
N ILE A 313 16.35 -18.37 -6.79
CA ILE A 313 15.34 -17.32 -6.85
C ILE A 313 14.41 -17.35 -5.63
N ASN A 314 13.99 -18.53 -5.17
CA ASN A 314 13.20 -18.64 -3.94
C ASN A 314 13.98 -18.09 -2.72
N VAL A 315 15.28 -18.34 -2.63
CA VAL A 315 16.13 -17.72 -1.60
C VAL A 315 16.18 -16.20 -1.76
N PHE A 316 16.30 -15.68 -2.98
CA PHE A 316 16.25 -14.22 -3.21
C PHE A 316 14.92 -13.62 -2.81
N LEU A 317 13.79 -14.29 -3.07
CA LEU A 317 12.47 -13.84 -2.65
C LEU A 317 12.28 -13.90 -1.12
N MET A 318 12.86 -14.88 -0.45
CA MET A 318 12.90 -14.90 1.02
C MET A 318 13.71 -13.72 1.57
N LEU A 319 14.90 -13.44 1.02
CA LEU A 319 15.71 -12.29 1.40
C LEU A 319 14.97 -10.97 1.09
N GLN A 320 14.31 -10.89 -0.06
CA GLN A 320 13.46 -9.77 -0.46
C GLN A 320 12.36 -9.50 0.56
N SER A 321 11.64 -10.55 0.98
CA SER A 321 10.59 -10.46 2.00
C SER A 321 11.14 -10.04 3.37
N MET A 322 12.30 -10.56 3.77
CA MET A 322 12.96 -10.18 5.03
C MET A 322 13.37 -8.70 5.06
N LEU A 323 13.95 -8.21 3.96
CA LEU A 323 14.27 -6.79 3.81
C LEU A 323 12.99 -5.94 3.72
N GLY A 324 11.97 -6.45 3.03
CA GLY A 324 10.63 -5.85 2.94
C GLY A 324 9.98 -5.65 4.31
N HIS A 325 10.07 -6.65 5.19
CA HIS A 325 9.58 -6.58 6.57
C HIS A 325 10.20 -5.41 7.34
N SER A 326 11.50 -5.15 7.15
CA SER A 326 12.20 -4.04 7.83
C SER A 326 11.68 -2.67 7.37
N ILE A 327 11.34 -2.54 6.09
CA ILE A 327 10.77 -1.31 5.50
C ILE A 327 9.33 -1.11 5.99
N ALA A 328 8.54 -2.18 5.99
CA ALA A 328 7.18 -2.23 6.53
C ALA A 328 7.13 -1.79 8.01
N MET A 329 8.01 -2.33 8.85
CA MET A 329 8.12 -1.92 10.26
C MET A 329 8.59 -0.47 10.45
N TYR A 330 9.40 0.06 9.55
CA TYR A 330 9.82 1.46 9.61
C TYR A 330 8.64 2.43 9.58
N VAL A 331 7.57 2.12 8.82
CA VAL A 331 6.33 2.93 8.81
C VAL A 331 5.68 2.98 10.19
N ILE A 332 5.63 1.85 10.90
CA ILE A 332 5.11 1.79 12.28
C ILE A 332 5.98 2.64 13.21
N PHE A 333 7.30 2.51 13.08
CA PHE A 333 8.23 3.23 13.93
C PHE A 333 8.13 4.73 13.70
N ASP A 334 8.12 5.20 12.46
CA ASP A 334 8.01 6.62 12.16
C ASP A 334 6.67 7.21 12.70
N MET A 335 5.57 6.48 12.53
CA MET A 335 4.24 6.93 12.96
C MET A 335 4.08 7.01 14.49
N PHE A 336 4.63 6.06 15.26
CA PHE A 336 4.35 5.97 16.71
C PHE A 336 5.53 6.32 17.62
N PHE A 337 6.77 6.24 17.14
CA PHE A 337 7.96 6.34 17.99
C PHE A 337 8.07 7.69 18.69
N ASN A 338 7.81 8.80 17.99
CA ASN A 338 7.89 10.14 18.57
C ASN A 338 6.92 10.35 19.74
N GLY A 339 5.68 9.84 19.59
CA GLY A 339 4.67 9.88 20.64
C GLY A 339 5.04 9.01 21.84
N PHE A 340 5.54 7.81 21.59
CA PHE A 340 5.99 6.86 22.61
C PHE A 340 7.20 7.40 23.38
N ARG A 341 8.27 7.78 22.67
CA ARG A 341 9.52 8.28 23.24
C ARG A 341 9.28 9.44 24.19
N ARG A 342 8.47 10.43 23.78
CA ARG A 342 8.15 11.59 24.64
C ARG A 342 7.49 11.18 25.95
N LYS A 343 6.48 10.31 25.89
CA LYS A 343 5.77 9.85 27.11
C LYS A 343 6.65 8.96 27.98
N PHE A 344 7.44 8.07 27.37
CA PHE A 344 8.27 7.11 28.08
C PHE A 344 9.47 7.78 28.76
N THR A 345 10.17 8.68 28.06
CA THR A 345 11.29 9.45 28.65
C THR A 345 10.81 10.36 29.79
N ASN A 346 9.61 10.93 29.70
CA ASN A 346 9.04 11.73 30.79
C ASN A 346 8.71 10.88 32.04
N ARG A 347 8.35 9.60 31.86
CA ARG A 347 8.04 8.69 32.96
C ARG A 347 9.28 7.99 33.53
N PHE A 348 10.24 7.66 32.68
CA PHE A 348 11.47 6.94 33.02
C PHE A 348 12.70 7.70 32.50
N PRO A 349 13.12 8.79 33.17
CA PRO A 349 14.23 9.63 32.71
C PRO A 349 15.60 8.94 32.79
N LEU A 350 15.74 7.91 33.64
CA LEU A 350 16.98 7.16 33.86
C LEU A 350 17.24 6.08 32.79
N CYS A 351 16.25 5.73 31.96
CA CYS A 351 16.42 4.69 30.95
C CYS A 351 17.23 5.22 29.74
N PRO A 352 18.26 4.47 29.29
CA PRO A 352 19.05 4.89 28.13
C PRO A 352 18.20 4.92 26.86
N LYS A 353 18.35 5.99 26.07
CA LYS A 353 17.58 6.21 24.83
C LYS A 353 17.69 5.06 23.83
N ILE A 354 18.85 4.40 23.78
CA ILE A 354 19.10 3.24 22.92
C ILE A 354 18.20 2.06 23.32
N LEU A 355 18.05 1.79 24.62
CA LEU A 355 17.20 0.70 25.10
C LEU A 355 15.72 0.96 24.80
N ILE A 356 15.28 2.22 24.90
CA ILE A 356 13.90 2.61 24.55
C ILE A 356 13.63 2.39 23.05
N ASP A 357 14.55 2.80 22.17
CA ASP A 357 14.42 2.61 20.72
C ASP A 357 14.45 1.13 20.32
N LYS A 358 15.47 0.38 20.76
CA LYS A 358 15.60 -1.05 20.44
C LYS A 358 14.44 -1.86 21.05
N GLY A 359 14.06 -1.58 22.29
CA GLY A 359 12.94 -2.24 22.96
C GLY A 359 11.61 -1.99 22.26
N PHE A 360 11.35 -0.76 21.81
CA PHE A 360 10.15 -0.44 21.04
C PHE A 360 10.08 -1.21 19.70
N ARG A 361 11.22 -1.32 19.01
CA ARG A 361 11.32 -2.07 17.76
C ARG A 361 11.09 -3.56 17.97
N THR A 362 11.79 -4.15 18.93
CA THR A 362 11.63 -5.57 19.29
C THR A 362 10.18 -5.88 19.69
N PHE A 363 9.53 -5.00 20.44
CA PHE A 363 8.13 -5.18 20.83
C PHE A 363 7.18 -5.35 19.63
N TRP A 364 7.27 -4.48 18.62
CA TRP A 364 6.39 -4.59 17.45
C TRP A 364 6.72 -5.78 16.54
N VAL A 365 8.01 -6.12 16.41
CA VAL A 365 8.42 -7.34 15.69
C VAL A 365 7.90 -8.60 16.40
N LEU A 366 7.89 -8.62 17.73
CA LEU A 366 7.29 -9.73 18.48
C LEU A 366 5.78 -9.79 18.29
N ILE A 367 5.08 -8.66 18.22
CA ILE A 367 3.63 -8.65 17.93
C ILE A 367 3.33 -9.21 16.54
N SER A 368 4.06 -8.79 15.49
CA SER A 368 3.84 -9.34 14.15
C SER A 368 4.16 -10.82 14.07
N TYR A 369 5.18 -11.27 14.81
CA TYR A 369 5.50 -12.69 14.96
C TYR A 369 4.39 -13.47 15.68
N LEU A 370 3.86 -12.96 16.79
CA LEU A 370 2.75 -13.60 17.50
C LEU A 370 1.51 -13.72 16.62
N MET A 371 1.22 -12.71 15.80
CA MET A 371 0.15 -12.78 14.80
C MET A 371 0.40 -13.87 13.75
N ALA A 372 1.64 -14.00 13.26
CA ALA A 372 2.02 -15.06 12.31
C ALA A 372 1.89 -16.46 12.92
N VAL A 373 2.33 -16.66 14.16
CA VAL A 373 2.22 -17.96 14.85
C VAL A 373 0.78 -18.30 15.23
N SER A 374 -0.06 -17.30 15.51
CA SER A 374 -1.47 -17.53 15.87
C SER A 374 -2.29 -18.09 14.71
N ILE A 375 -1.95 -17.73 13.47
CA ILE A 375 -2.61 -18.21 12.25
C ILE A 375 -1.51 -18.58 11.24
N PRO A 376 -0.89 -19.76 11.35
CA PRO A 376 0.27 -20.16 10.53
C PRO A 376 -0.15 -20.65 9.13
N HIS A 377 -1.09 -19.96 8.49
CA HIS A 377 -1.63 -20.28 7.17
C HIS A 377 -1.71 -19.04 6.30
N LEU A 378 -0.87 -18.98 5.25
CA LEU A 378 -0.83 -17.85 4.33
C LEU A 378 -2.16 -17.62 3.63
N GLU A 379 -2.85 -18.69 3.23
CA GLU A 379 -4.14 -18.60 2.53
C GLU A 379 -5.25 -17.95 3.34
N ILE A 380 -5.13 -17.89 4.67
CA ILE A 380 -6.10 -17.23 5.57
C ILE A 380 -5.59 -15.85 5.98
N MET A 381 -4.30 -15.72 6.30
CA MET A 381 -3.76 -14.46 6.79
C MET A 381 -3.83 -13.33 5.75
N ILE A 382 -3.54 -13.64 4.49
CA ILE A 382 -3.58 -12.66 3.40
C ILE A 382 -5.00 -12.09 3.21
N PRO A 383 -6.06 -12.90 2.97
CA PRO A 383 -7.40 -12.37 2.81
C PRO A 383 -7.91 -11.67 4.07
N LEU A 384 -7.59 -12.16 5.27
CA LEU A 384 -7.99 -11.52 6.53
C LEU A 384 -7.49 -10.07 6.63
N VAL A 385 -6.21 -9.84 6.33
CA VAL A 385 -5.62 -8.49 6.37
C VAL A 385 -6.20 -7.60 5.26
N GLY A 386 -6.40 -8.15 4.06
CA GLY A 386 -6.96 -7.42 2.93
C GLY A 386 -8.42 -7.00 3.11
N VAL A 387 -9.29 -7.92 3.54
CA VAL A 387 -10.73 -7.61 3.74
C VAL A 387 -10.98 -6.71 4.95
N THR A 388 -10.10 -6.69 5.95
CA THR A 388 -10.29 -5.86 7.14
C THR A 388 -9.70 -4.46 6.95
N SER A 389 -8.43 -4.29 7.28
CA SER A 389 -7.77 -3.00 7.29
C SER A 389 -7.45 -2.49 5.89
N GLY A 390 -7.13 -3.37 4.93
CA GLY A 390 -6.94 -2.99 3.53
C GLY A 390 -8.18 -2.36 2.92
N THR A 391 -9.35 -2.99 3.12
CA THR A 391 -10.63 -2.49 2.61
C THR A 391 -11.08 -1.20 3.29
N LEU A 392 -10.85 -1.04 4.60
CA LEU A 392 -11.10 0.23 5.30
C LEU A 392 -10.29 1.37 4.69
N CYS A 393 -8.99 1.17 4.46
CA CYS A 393 -8.08 2.18 3.92
C CYS A 393 -8.37 2.52 2.46
N ALA A 394 -8.84 1.55 1.66
CA ALA A 394 -9.09 1.73 0.23
C ALA A 394 -10.50 2.23 -0.09
N LEU A 395 -11.54 1.67 0.54
CA LEU A 395 -12.94 1.87 0.14
C LEU A 395 -13.78 2.65 1.14
N VAL A 396 -13.40 2.70 2.42
CA VAL A 396 -14.22 3.34 3.46
C VAL A 396 -13.71 4.73 3.79
N TYR A 397 -12.42 4.87 4.11
CA TYR A 397 -11.84 6.17 4.50
C TYR A 397 -11.85 7.21 3.38
N PRO A 398 -11.46 6.90 2.13
CA PRO A 398 -11.40 7.93 1.09
C PRO A 398 -12.75 8.59 0.75
N PRO A 399 -13.86 7.85 0.56
CA PRO A 399 -15.16 8.48 0.30
C PRO A 399 -15.70 9.28 1.48
N ILE A 400 -15.42 8.85 2.72
CA ILE A 400 -15.75 9.63 3.92
C ILE A 400 -15.00 10.96 3.89
N PHE A 401 -13.69 10.93 3.66
CA PHE A 401 -12.87 12.14 3.64
C PHE A 401 -13.24 13.10 2.52
N GLU A 402 -13.53 12.59 1.31
CA GLU A 402 -13.98 13.44 0.21
C GLU A 402 -15.31 14.14 0.55
N THR A 403 -16.27 13.37 1.08
CA THR A 403 -17.60 13.90 1.43
C THR A 403 -17.51 15.00 2.48
N ILE A 404 -16.64 14.84 3.49
CA ILE A 404 -16.42 15.87 4.52
C ILE A 404 -15.69 17.08 3.94
N THR A 405 -14.63 16.85 3.17
CA THR A 405 -13.75 17.92 2.66
C THR A 405 -14.49 18.85 1.71
N PHE A 406 -15.27 18.29 0.77
CA PHE A 406 -15.96 19.06 -0.26
C PHE A 406 -17.41 19.39 0.10
N TRP A 407 -17.86 19.13 1.33
CA TRP A 407 -19.26 19.34 1.74
C TRP A 407 -19.74 20.78 1.49
N THR A 408 -18.92 21.77 1.85
CA THR A 408 -19.21 23.20 1.65
C THR A 408 -19.21 23.56 0.18
N ASP A 409 -18.20 23.10 -0.54
CA ASP A 409 -17.96 23.47 -1.93
C ASP A 409 -19.06 22.89 -2.83
N TRP A 410 -19.51 21.67 -2.56
CA TRP A 410 -20.60 21.04 -3.29
C TRP A 410 -21.95 21.70 -3.06
N LYS A 411 -22.15 22.43 -1.95
CA LYS A 411 -23.37 23.23 -1.76
C LYS A 411 -23.41 24.46 -2.65
N VAL A 412 -22.25 25.05 -2.94
CA VAL A 412 -22.14 26.30 -3.71
C VAL A 412 -21.94 26.04 -5.20
N MET A 413 -21.08 25.08 -5.56
CA MET A 413 -20.62 24.89 -6.93
C MET A 413 -21.45 23.90 -7.75
N LEU A 414 -22.19 22.98 -7.12
CA LEU A 414 -22.87 21.87 -7.80
C LEU A 414 -24.38 22.02 -7.78
N SER A 415 -25.01 21.68 -8.91
CA SER A 415 -26.46 21.47 -8.98
C SER A 415 -26.89 20.35 -8.03
N THR A 416 -28.11 20.46 -7.48
CA THR A 416 -28.67 19.51 -6.51
C THR A 416 -28.59 18.06 -6.99
N ARG A 417 -28.84 17.79 -8.27
CA ARG A 417 -28.77 16.44 -8.86
C ARG A 417 -27.35 15.88 -8.84
N SER A 418 -26.37 16.67 -9.29
CA SER A 418 -24.96 16.26 -9.33
C SER A 418 -24.38 16.06 -7.92
N ARG A 419 -24.82 16.86 -6.94
CA ARG A 419 -24.46 16.68 -5.53
C ARG A 419 -24.98 15.36 -4.97
N ILE A 420 -26.27 15.06 -5.19
CA ILE A 420 -26.87 13.80 -4.75
C ILE A 420 -26.18 12.61 -5.41
N ALA A 421 -25.89 12.70 -6.71
CA ALA A 421 -25.18 11.63 -7.42
C ALA A 421 -23.79 11.34 -6.80
N LYS A 422 -22.98 12.36 -6.51
CA LYS A 422 -21.67 12.17 -5.87
C LYS A 422 -21.77 11.55 -4.48
N ILE A 423 -22.70 12.04 -3.66
CA ILE A 423 -22.93 11.49 -2.32
C ILE A 423 -23.40 10.03 -2.43
N ALA A 424 -24.32 9.73 -3.35
CA ALA A 424 -24.81 8.38 -3.58
C ALA A 424 -23.68 7.43 -4.02
N THR A 425 -22.79 7.87 -4.91
CA THR A 425 -21.60 7.09 -5.30
C THR A 425 -20.70 6.81 -4.11
N ASN A 426 -20.42 7.82 -3.27
CA ASN A 426 -19.56 7.63 -2.10
C ASN A 426 -20.20 6.70 -1.07
N VAL A 427 -21.51 6.83 -0.83
CA VAL A 427 -22.27 5.91 0.04
C VAL A 427 -22.26 4.50 -0.53
N PHE A 428 -22.44 4.33 -1.84
CA PHE A 428 -22.38 3.02 -2.50
C PHE A 428 -21.01 2.34 -2.31
N VAL A 429 -19.91 3.06 -2.53
CA VAL A 429 -18.55 2.52 -2.34
C VAL A 429 -18.32 2.12 -0.87
N ILE A 430 -18.79 2.93 0.09
CA ILE A 430 -18.70 2.60 1.52
C ILE A 430 -19.50 1.33 1.85
N LEU A 431 -20.71 1.20 1.32
CA LEU A 431 -21.56 0.01 1.53
C LEU A 431 -20.92 -1.25 0.94
N VAL A 432 -20.34 -1.15 -0.26
CA VAL A 432 -19.57 -2.24 -0.87
C VAL A 432 -18.38 -2.62 0.02
N GLY A 433 -17.67 -1.63 0.59
CA GLY A 433 -16.57 -1.86 1.53
C GLY A 433 -17.01 -2.61 2.79
N PHE A 434 -18.08 -2.17 3.45
CA PHE A 434 -18.61 -2.85 4.64
C PHE A 434 -19.16 -4.26 4.33
N PHE A 435 -19.80 -4.43 3.19
CA PHE A 435 -20.24 -5.73 2.73
C PHE A 435 -19.06 -6.69 2.49
N ALA A 436 -18.00 -6.22 1.83
CA ALA A 436 -16.77 -6.99 1.62
C ALA A 436 -16.08 -7.36 2.93
N ILE A 437 -16.04 -6.44 3.91
CA ILE A 437 -15.53 -6.71 5.27
C ILE A 437 -16.36 -7.82 5.93
N GLY A 438 -17.69 -7.69 5.95
CA GLY A 438 -18.58 -8.65 6.62
C GLY A 438 -18.51 -10.05 6.01
N ALA A 439 -18.65 -10.15 4.69
CA ALA A 439 -18.60 -11.42 3.98
C ALA A 439 -17.19 -12.04 4.00
N GLY A 440 -16.15 -11.21 3.88
CA GLY A 440 -14.75 -11.63 3.99
C GLY A 440 -14.39 -12.17 5.37
N LEU A 441 -14.81 -11.49 6.44
CA LEU A 441 -14.61 -11.98 7.81
C LEU A 441 -15.34 -13.29 8.04
N TYR A 442 -16.57 -13.43 7.57
CA TYR A 442 -17.32 -14.68 7.65
C TYR A 442 -16.59 -15.83 6.94
N ALA A 443 -16.10 -15.61 5.73
CA ALA A 443 -15.34 -16.61 4.97
C ALA A 443 -14.04 -17.02 5.68
N ASN A 444 -13.29 -16.04 6.23
CA ASN A 444 -12.06 -16.30 6.98
C ASN A 444 -12.31 -17.06 8.29
N ILE A 445 -13.30 -16.65 9.08
CA ILE A 445 -13.65 -17.33 10.34
C ILE A 445 -14.09 -18.78 10.07
N THR A 446 -14.88 -18.99 9.02
CA THR A 446 -15.31 -20.33 8.61
C THR A 446 -14.10 -21.20 8.24
N ALA A 447 -13.14 -20.67 7.46
CA ALA A 447 -11.92 -21.39 7.11
C ALA A 447 -11.06 -21.75 8.33
N ILE A 448 -10.87 -20.80 9.25
CA ILE A 448 -10.15 -21.06 10.52
C ILE A 448 -10.87 -22.16 11.31
N SER A 449 -12.20 -22.12 11.39
CA SER A 449 -12.98 -23.12 12.12
C SER A 449 -12.90 -24.52 11.51
N LEU A 450 -12.73 -24.62 10.20
CA LEU A 450 -12.55 -25.88 9.49
C LEU A 450 -11.16 -26.47 9.70
N GLN A 451 -10.12 -25.63 9.86
CA GLN A 451 -8.76 -26.09 10.12
C GLN A 451 -8.52 -26.51 11.58
N MET A 452 -9.33 -26.02 12.53
CA MET A 452 -9.27 -26.43 13.93
C MET A 452 -10.01 -27.75 14.23
N LYS A 453 -10.77 -28.28 13.26
CA LYS A 453 -11.43 -29.59 13.34
C LYS A 453 -10.58 -30.64 12.64
#